data_AF-A0A430AW78-F1
#
_entry.id   AF-A0A430AW78-F1
#
_cell.length_a   1.000
_cell.length_b   1.000
_cell.length_c   1.000
_cell.angle_alpha   90.00
_cell.angle_beta   90.00
_cell.angle_gamma   90.00
#
_symmetry.space_group_name_H-M   'P 1'
#
loop_
_entity.id
_entity.type
_entity.pdbx_description
1 polymer ?
#
loop_
_entity_poly.entity_id
_entity_poly.type
_entity_poly.pdbx_seq_one_letter_code
_entity_poly.pdbx_strand_id
1 'polypeptide(L)' 'MKNPTKIKVPKKYADFIDEIHDGDGYWAYCKDGYIFGATGCQTAHAYTQKEILAEIRTLQENN' A
#
# COMPACT_ATOMS: atom_id res chain seq x y z
N MET A 1 -6.61 6.55 -5.73
CA MET A 1 -6.74 5.65 -4.58
C MET A 1 -8.18 5.21 -4.38
N LYS A 2 -8.49 3.98 -4.75
CA LYS A 2 -9.69 3.26 -4.28
C LYS A 2 -9.41 2.71 -2.88
N ASN A 3 -10.32 2.90 -1.94
CA ASN A 3 -10.16 2.43 -0.57
C ASN A 3 -11.54 2.17 0.05
N PRO A 4 -12.15 1.00 -0.17
CA PRO A 4 -13.41 0.62 0.48
C PRO A 4 -13.20 0.28 1.97
N THR A 5 -11.95 0.25 2.45
CA THR A 5 -11.60 -0.02 3.84
C THR A 5 -11.66 1.24 4.72
N LYS A 6 -11.49 1.09 6.04
CA LYS A 6 -11.33 2.20 6.99
C LYS A 6 -9.86 2.64 7.19
N ILE A 7 -8.94 2.18 6.35
CA ILE A 7 -7.52 2.51 6.48
C ILE A 7 -7.27 3.97 6.14
N LYS A 8 -6.65 4.69 7.07
CA LYS A 8 -6.19 6.07 6.87
C LYS A 8 -4.76 6.07 6.35
N VAL A 9 -4.61 6.12 5.03
CA VAL A 9 -3.30 6.27 4.38
C VAL A 9 -2.76 7.67 4.66
N PRO A 10 -1.49 7.83 5.08
CA PRO A 10 -0.90 9.15 5.22
C PRO A 10 -0.87 9.89 3.87
N LYS A 11 -1.23 11.18 3.85
CA LYS A 11 -1.34 11.99 2.62
C LYS A 11 -0.09 11.92 1.73
N LYS A 12 1.10 11.87 2.34
CA LYS A 12 2.38 11.73 1.62
C LYS A 12 2.40 10.53 0.67
N TYR A 13 1.73 9.43 1.01
CA TYR A 13 1.72 8.20 0.22
C TYR A 13 0.43 8.00 -0.58
N ALA A 14 -0.65 8.70 -0.23
CA ALA A 14 -1.97 8.51 -0.83
C ALA A 14 -1.97 8.73 -2.36
N ASP A 15 -1.15 9.65 -2.85
CA ASP A 15 -1.04 9.93 -4.30
C ASP A 15 -0.29 8.84 -5.07
N PHE A 16 0.42 7.94 -4.39
CA PHE A 16 1.18 6.84 -5.00
C PHE A 16 0.48 5.49 -4.86
N ILE A 17 -0.64 5.43 -4.14
CA ILE A 17 -1.45 4.23 -3.95
C ILE A 17 -2.62 4.23 -4.92
N ASP A 18 -2.77 3.13 -5.66
CA ASP A 18 -3.88 2.95 -6.58
C ASP A 18 -5.11 2.38 -5.88
N GLU A 19 -4.92 1.33 -5.09
CA GLU A 19 -5.99 0.63 -4.38
C GLU A 19 -5.55 0.07 -3.02
N ILE A 20 -6.45 0.09 -2.05
CA ILE A 20 -6.38 -0.70 -0.82
C ILE A 20 -7.71 -1.42 -0.68
N HIS A 21 -7.70 -2.70 -0.37
CA HIS A 21 -8.93 -3.44 -0.05
C HIS A 21 -8.69 -4.47 1.05
N ASP A 22 -9.77 -4.91 1.68
CA ASP A 22 -9.79 -6.02 2.63
C ASP A 22 -10.20 -7.32 1.94
N GLY A 23 -9.64 -8.43 2.42
CA GLY A 23 -9.86 -9.80 1.94
C GLY A 23 -9.33 -10.78 2.98
N ASP A 24 -8.43 -11.69 2.59
CA ASP A 24 -7.65 -12.53 3.52
C ASP A 24 -6.54 -11.72 4.22
N GLY A 25 -6.91 -10.61 4.85
CA GLY A 25 -6.00 -9.54 5.27
C GLY A 25 -6.16 -8.28 4.41
N TYR A 26 -5.19 -7.38 4.52
CA TYR A 26 -5.16 -6.11 3.80
C TYR A 26 -4.20 -6.18 2.62
N TRP A 27 -4.70 -5.75 1.47
CA TRP A 27 -3.92 -5.61 0.26
C TRP A 27 -3.78 -4.13 -0.07
N ALA A 28 -2.56 -3.74 -0.47
CA ALA A 28 -2.26 -2.42 -1.00
C ALA A 28 -1.57 -2.56 -2.36
N TYR A 29 -2.02 -1.75 -3.32
CA TYR A 29 -1.49 -1.67 -4.67
C TYR A 29 -0.96 -0.26 -4.89
N CYS A 30 0.30 -0.12 -5.27
CA CYS A 30 0.85 1.18 -5.69
C CYS A 30 0.66 1.40 -7.19
N LYS A 31 0.77 2.67 -7.59
CA LYS A 31 0.70 3.08 -9.00
C LYS A 31 1.90 2.54 -9.77
N ASP A 32 1.77 2.54 -11.10
CA ASP A 32 2.87 2.22 -11.99
C ASP A 32 4.08 3.13 -11.75
N GLY A 33 5.28 2.57 -11.87
CA GLY A 33 6.54 3.26 -11.52
C GLY A 33 6.87 3.30 -10.01
N TYR A 34 6.04 2.73 -9.14
CA TYR A 34 6.33 2.61 -7.70
C TYR A 34 6.32 1.15 -7.25
N ILE A 35 7.06 0.86 -6.18
CA ILE A 35 7.09 -0.43 -5.50
C ILE A 35 7.08 -0.23 -3.98
N PHE A 36 6.58 -1.21 -3.24
CA PHE A 36 6.77 -1.28 -1.80
C PHE A 36 8.18 -1.79 -1.51
N GLY A 37 9.01 -1.01 -0.83
CA GLY A 37 10.41 -1.35 -0.60
C GLY A 37 10.63 -2.63 0.21
N ALA A 38 9.67 -3.03 1.05
CA ALA A 38 9.75 -4.27 1.80
C ALA A 38 9.56 -5.53 0.93
N THR A 39 8.72 -5.48 -0.11
CA THR A 39 8.46 -6.62 -1.00
C THR A 39 9.20 -6.54 -2.33
N GLY A 40 9.62 -5.34 -2.74
CA GLY A 40 10.10 -5.08 -4.10
C GLY A 40 9.01 -5.19 -5.17
N CYS A 41 7.74 -5.26 -4.76
CA CYS A 41 6.60 -5.49 -5.65
C CYS A 41 5.65 -4.29 -5.66
N GLN A 42 4.77 -4.23 -6.67
CA GLN A 42 3.68 -3.27 -6.74
C GLN A 42 2.53 -3.56 -5.75
N THR A 43 2.64 -4.69 -5.04
CA THR A 43 1.63 -5.21 -4.12
C THR A 43 2.25 -5.49 -2.76
N ALA A 44 1.55 -5.10 -1.70
CA ALA A 44 1.84 -5.47 -0.33
C ALA A 44 0.62 -6.15 0.28
N HIS A 45 0.87 -7.19 1.07
CA HIS A 45 -0.15 -7.94 1.80
C HIS A 45 0.24 -8.03 3.26
N ALA A 46 -0.72 -7.80 4.16
CA ALA A 46 -0.51 -7.99 5.58
C ALA A 46 -1.81 -8.34 6.31
N TYR A 47 -1.71 -9.04 7.44
CA TYR A 47 -2.89 -9.47 8.20
C TYR A 47 -3.47 -8.36 9.10
N THR A 48 -2.66 -7.37 9.47
CA THR A 48 -3.13 -6.26 10.30
C THR A 48 -3.01 -4.90 9.60
N GLN A 49 -3.87 -3.97 10.00
CA GLN A 49 -3.83 -2.58 9.53
C GLN A 49 -2.48 -1.91 9.87
N LYS A 50 -1.87 -2.27 10.99
CA LYS A 50 -0.58 -1.70 11.42
C LYS A 50 0.54 -2.10 10.47
N GLU A 51 0.56 -3.36 10.07
CA GLU A 51 1.57 -3.92 9.16
C GLU A 51 1.43 -3.35 7.76
N ILE A 52 0.22 -3.31 7.18
CA ILE A 52 0.06 -2.74 5.83
C ILE A 52 0.43 -1.25 5.80
N LEU A 53 0.19 -0.51 6.88
CA LEU A 53 0.66 0.88 7.02
C LEU A 53 2.17 0.99 7.19
N ALA A 54 2.84 -0.03 7.73
CA ALA A 54 4.31 -0.08 7.75
C ALA A 54 4.84 -0.31 6.33
N GLU A 55 4.25 -1.25 5.59
CA GLU A 55 4.58 -1.52 4.19
C GLU A 55 4.41 -0.28 3.31
N ILE A 56 3.28 0.42 3.41
CA ILE A 56 3.02 1.67 2.66
C ILE A 56 4.08 2.75 2.92
N ARG A 57 4.70 2.78 4.11
CA ARG A 57 5.78 3.74 4.42
C ARG A 57 7.10 3.40 3.74
N THR A 58 7.25 2.19 3.21
CA THR A 58 8.43 1.75 2.44
C THR A 58 8.30 2.04 0.95
N LEU A 59 7.17 2.62 0.51
CA LEU A 59 6.91 2.90 -0.89
C LEU A 59 7.96 3.84 -1.47
N GLN A 60 8.50 3.45 -2.63
CA GLN A 60 9.53 4.16 -3.35
C GLN A 60 9.34 4.04 -4.87
N GLU A 61 10.01 4.91 -5.63
CA GLU A 61 10.04 4.85 -7.08
C GLU A 61 10.86 3.64 -7.56
N ASN A 62 10.35 2.93 -8.56
CA ASN A 62 11.02 1.85 -9.24
C ASN A 62 11.92 2.45 -10.33
N ASN A 63 13.19 2.71 -10.00
CA ASN A 63 14.20 3.22 -10.93
C ASN A 63 14.81 2.11 -11.78
#